data_AF-A0A522F1F9-F1
#
_entry.id   AF-A0A522F1F9-F1
#
_cell.length_a   1.000
_cell.length_b   1.000
_cell.length_c   1.000
_cell.angle_alpha   90.00
_cell.angle_beta   90.00
_cell.angle_gamma   90.00
#
_symmetry.space_group_name_H-M   'P 1'
#
loop_
_entity.id
_entity.type
_entity.pdbx_description
1 polymer ?
#
loop_
_entity_poly.entity_id
_entity_poly.type
_entity_poly.pdbx_seq_one_letter_code
_entity_poly.pdbx_strand_id
1 'polypeptide(L)'
;MQSRRNILACIMGNILEWYEFSLFAYLSPIIAQLFFPSDNKIVSLLSTLLVFAAGFVVRPIGSIVLGHLGDRFGRAKTLKITIFLMSISSVLTGLLPTFSQVGVLAPILLIFCRLLQGFCIGGEFAGSMIYLSESAHGKHRAFISSMTNNGSNLGVLIAIVACAYMTSVLGPEQVTQWGWRALFVSGGILGIIGLWLRRDLNESETFIQLQ
;
A
#
# COMPACT_ATOMS: atom_id res chain seq x y z
N MET A 1 -6.22 16.41 21.72
CA MET A 1 -5.24 16.34 20.61
C MET A 1 -5.00 14.91 20.12
N GLN A 2 -5.00 13.90 20.99
CA GLN A 2 -4.83 12.47 20.63
C GLN A 2 -5.71 11.99 19.46
N SER A 3 -7.01 12.34 19.47
CA SER A 3 -7.97 11.90 18.44
C SER A 3 -7.59 12.34 17.01
N ARG A 4 -7.11 13.57 16.79
CA ARG A 4 -6.74 14.05 15.44
C ARG A 4 -5.52 13.32 14.88
N ARG A 5 -4.53 13.03 15.73
CA ARG A 5 -3.35 12.28 15.32
C ARG A 5 -3.69 10.83 14.99
N ASN A 6 -4.56 10.20 15.78
CA ASN A 6 -5.03 8.84 15.51
C ASN A 6 -5.79 8.74 14.17
N ILE A 7 -6.61 9.75 13.86
CA ILE A 7 -7.29 9.89 12.57
C ILE A 7 -6.25 9.97 11.44
N LEU A 8 -5.28 10.88 11.53
CA LEU A 8 -4.22 11.00 10.53
C LEU A 8 -3.40 9.71 10.37
N ALA A 9 -3.09 9.01 11.47
CA ALA A 9 -2.35 7.76 11.44
C ALA A 9 -3.08 6.62 10.70
N CYS A 10 -4.42 6.59 10.78
CA CYS A 10 -5.26 5.64 10.05
C CYS A 10 -5.41 6.04 8.57
N ILE A 11 -5.59 7.33 8.30
CA ILE A 11 -5.65 7.87 6.94
C ILE A 11 -4.36 7.57 6.17
N MET A 12 -3.19 7.71 6.79
CA MET A 12 -1.89 7.52 6.11
C MET A 12 -1.67 6.10 5.60
N GLY A 13 -2.13 5.07 6.31
CA GLY A 13 -2.06 3.69 5.81
C GLY A 13 -2.90 3.49 4.54
N ASN A 14 -4.07 4.13 4.48
CA ASN A 14 -4.95 4.12 3.32
C ASN A 14 -4.40 4.94 2.15
N ILE A 15 -3.77 6.08 2.44
CA ILE A 15 -3.02 6.86 1.45
C ILE A 15 -1.94 5.97 0.83
N LEU A 16 -1.13 5.29 1.65
CA LEU A 16 -0.07 4.41 1.16
C LEU A 16 -0.62 3.28 0.29
N GLU A 17 -1.66 2.58 0.75
CA GLU A 17 -2.32 1.52 -0.01
C GLU A 17 -2.69 2.00 -1.42
N TRP A 18 -3.47 3.07 -1.48
CA TRP A 18 -4.05 3.53 -2.74
C TRP A 18 -3.04 4.28 -3.61
N TYR A 19 -2.02 4.87 -3.00
CA TYR A 19 -0.87 5.40 -3.70
C TYR A 19 -0.17 4.29 -4.49
N GLU A 20 0.31 3.24 -3.82
CA GLU A 20 1.05 2.16 -4.48
C GLU A 20 0.20 1.36 -5.47
N PHE A 21 -1.07 1.15 -5.12
CA PHE A 21 -2.01 0.46 -5.99
C PHE A 21 -2.22 1.21 -7.30
N SER A 22 -2.46 2.52 -7.21
CA SER A 22 -2.62 3.38 -8.39
C SER A 22 -1.32 3.49 -9.17
N LEU A 23 -0.19 3.64 -8.47
CA LEU A 23 1.13 3.75 -9.08
C LEU A 23 1.45 2.53 -9.95
N PHE A 24 1.18 1.32 -9.46
CA PHE A 24 1.38 0.09 -10.22
C PHE A 24 0.48 0.04 -11.47
N ALA A 25 -0.77 0.48 -11.35
CA ALA A 25 -1.68 0.54 -12.49
C ALA A 25 -1.18 1.52 -13.56
N TYR A 26 -0.79 2.73 -13.17
CA TYR A 26 -0.25 3.76 -14.07
C TYR A 26 1.06 3.35 -14.73
N LEU A 27 1.95 2.73 -13.97
CA LEU A 27 3.25 2.27 -14.47
C LEU A 27 3.17 0.88 -15.12
N SER A 28 1.98 0.28 -15.25
CA SER A 28 1.83 -1.07 -15.80
C SER A 28 2.44 -1.26 -17.21
N PRO A 29 2.41 -0.28 -18.14
CA PRO A 29 3.09 -0.43 -19.43
C PRO A 29 4.61 -0.49 -19.28
N ILE A 30 5.17 0.29 -18.37
CA ILE A 30 6.60 0.33 -18.06
C ILE A 30 7.02 -0.98 -17.38
N ILE A 31 6.27 -1.43 -16.38
CA ILE A 31 6.52 -2.68 -15.66
C ILE A 31 6.43 -3.87 -16.62
N ALA A 32 5.46 -3.88 -17.55
CA ALA A 32 5.34 -4.91 -18.58
C ALA A 32 6.61 -5.04 -19.43
N GLN A 33 7.16 -3.90 -19.88
CA GLN A 33 8.40 -3.89 -20.64
C GLN A 33 9.61 -4.36 -19.82
N LEU A 34 9.70 -3.97 -18.54
CA LEU A 34 10.89 -4.20 -17.72
C LEU A 34 10.94 -5.58 -17.06
N PHE A 35 9.79 -6.16 -16.73
CA PHE A 35 9.68 -7.41 -15.96
C PHE A 35 9.11 -8.58 -16.76
N PHE A 36 8.35 -8.32 -17.82
CA PHE A 36 7.69 -9.34 -18.65
C PHE A 36 7.98 -9.14 -20.15
N PRO A 37 9.26 -9.03 -20.58
CA PRO A 37 9.56 -8.86 -22.00
C PRO A 37 9.05 -10.06 -22.80
N SER A 38 8.33 -9.77 -23.89
CA SER A 38 7.76 -10.75 -24.82
C SER A 38 7.72 -10.12 -26.21
N ASP A 39 7.76 -10.96 -27.26
CA ASP A 39 7.57 -10.50 -28.64
C ASP A 39 6.17 -9.90 -28.86
N ASN A 40 5.22 -10.27 -28.01
CA ASN A 40 3.86 -9.73 -28.04
C ASN A 40 3.60 -8.81 -26.85
N LYS A 41 3.48 -7.51 -27.13
CA LYS A 41 3.18 -6.46 -26.12
C LYS A 41 1.90 -6.74 -25.31
N ILE A 42 0.91 -7.40 -25.92
CA ILE A 42 -0.34 -7.78 -25.23
C ILE A 42 -0.03 -8.80 -24.13
N VAL A 43 0.82 -9.78 -24.41
CA VAL A 43 1.22 -10.82 -23.43
C VAL A 43 1.96 -10.19 -22.25
N SER A 44 2.88 -9.26 -22.52
CA SER A 44 3.58 -8.51 -21.47
C SER A 44 2.61 -7.74 -20.56
N LEU A 45 1.66 -7.00 -21.16
CA LEU A 45 0.69 -6.22 -20.39
C LEU A 45 -0.26 -7.12 -19.60
N LEU A 46 -0.79 -8.18 -20.21
CA LEU A 46 -1.65 -9.15 -19.52
C LEU A 46 -0.91 -9.82 -18.36
N SER A 47 0.37 -10.15 -18.52
CA SER A 47 1.19 -10.72 -17.44
C SER A 47 1.30 -9.74 -16.27
N THR A 48 1.57 -8.46 -16.53
CA THR A 48 1.59 -7.42 -15.49
C THR A 48 0.23 -7.26 -14.80
N LEU A 49 -0.87 -7.29 -15.57
CA LEU A 49 -2.24 -7.21 -15.01
C LEU A 49 -2.62 -8.46 -14.21
N LEU A 50 -2.12 -9.65 -14.58
CA LEU A 50 -2.27 -10.86 -13.78
C LEU A 50 -1.55 -10.73 -12.44
N VAL A 51 -0.34 -10.15 -12.43
CA VAL A 51 0.37 -9.85 -11.17
C VAL A 51 -0.42 -8.83 -10.33
N PHE A 52 -1.00 -7.82 -10.96
CA PHE A 52 -1.89 -6.87 -10.29
C PHE A 52 -3.09 -7.56 -9.65
N ALA A 53 -3.76 -8.44 -10.41
CA ALA A 53 -4.89 -9.23 -9.94
C ALA A 53 -4.50 -10.21 -8.81
N ALA A 54 -3.31 -10.81 -8.88
CA ALA A 54 -2.82 -11.70 -7.84
C ALA A 54 -2.70 -10.98 -6.48
N GLY A 55 -2.31 -9.71 -6.48
CA GLY A 55 -2.33 -8.87 -5.28
C GLY A 55 -3.74 -8.75 -4.65
N PHE A 56 -4.80 -8.68 -5.45
CA PHE A 56 -6.18 -8.70 -4.94
C PHE A 56 -6.60 -10.05 -4.38
N VAL A 57 -6.23 -11.14 -5.04
CA VAL A 57 -6.59 -12.50 -4.62
C VAL A 57 -6.04 -12.82 -3.22
N VAL A 58 -4.90 -12.24 -2.85
CA VAL A 58 -4.32 -12.42 -1.51
C VAL A 58 -4.98 -11.53 -0.45
N ARG A 59 -5.69 -10.45 -0.81
CA ARG A 59 -6.33 -9.56 0.17
C ARG A 59 -7.27 -10.30 1.13
N PRO A 60 -8.20 -11.17 0.70
CA PRO A 60 -9.04 -11.95 1.64
C PRO A 60 -8.23 -12.78 2.63
N ILE A 61 -7.14 -13.40 2.18
CA ILE A 61 -6.24 -14.18 3.04
C ILE A 61 -5.59 -13.23 4.08
N GLY A 62 -5.11 -12.08 3.62
CA GLY A 62 -4.63 -11.00 4.48
C GLY A 62 -5.67 -10.53 5.49
N SER A 63 -6.92 -10.31 5.08
CA SER A 63 -8.02 -9.90 5.94
C SER A 63 -8.31 -10.92 7.05
N ILE A 64 -8.31 -12.21 6.72
CA ILE A 64 -8.54 -13.28 7.71
C ILE A 64 -7.40 -13.34 8.72
N VAL A 65 -6.15 -13.36 8.25
CA VAL A 65 -4.97 -13.53 9.12
C VAL A 65 -4.73 -12.27 9.96
N LEU A 66 -4.69 -11.10 9.33
CA LEU A 66 -4.44 -9.83 10.02
C LEU A 66 -5.64 -9.40 10.85
N GLY A 67 -6.87 -9.72 10.45
CA GLY A 67 -8.05 -9.53 11.27
C GLY A 67 -7.96 -10.34 12.56
N HIS A 68 -7.67 -11.64 12.45
CA HIS A 68 -7.46 -12.50 13.62
C HIS A 68 -6.31 -12.01 14.52
N LEU A 69 -5.20 -11.56 13.93
CA LEU A 69 -4.10 -10.98 14.70
C LEU A 69 -4.51 -9.68 15.40
N GLY A 70 -5.32 -8.84 14.75
CA GLY A 70 -5.90 -7.63 15.32
C GLY A 70 -6.79 -7.91 16.52
N ASP A 71 -7.65 -8.92 16.41
CA ASP A 71 -8.56 -9.32 17.48
C ASP A 71 -7.84 -10.03 18.64
N ARG A 72 -6.72 -10.72 18.38
CA ARG A 72 -5.99 -11.47 19.42
C ARG A 72 -4.88 -10.69 20.09
N PHE A 73 -4.12 -9.87 19.35
CA PHE A 73 -2.90 -9.23 19.81
C PHE A 73 -2.99 -7.69 19.86
N GLY A 74 -4.13 -7.13 19.49
CA GLY A 74 -4.36 -5.68 19.46
C GLY A 74 -4.33 -5.10 18.04
N ARG A 75 -5.20 -4.12 17.83
CA ARG A 75 -5.39 -3.48 16.52
C ARG A 75 -4.32 -2.47 16.22
N ALA A 76 -3.92 -1.66 17.20
CA ALA A 76 -2.86 -0.69 17.00
C ALA A 76 -1.54 -1.40 16.67
N LYS A 77 -1.26 -2.53 17.33
CA LYS A 77 -0.09 -3.37 17.03
C LYS A 77 -0.13 -3.95 15.62
N THR A 78 -1.26 -4.51 15.22
CA THR A 78 -1.42 -5.09 13.88
C THR A 78 -1.28 -4.03 12.78
N LEU A 79 -1.90 -2.86 12.96
CA LEU A 79 -1.76 -1.72 12.05
C LEU A 79 -0.31 -1.23 11.92
N LYS A 80 0.49 -1.29 12.99
CA LYS A 80 1.93 -0.95 12.89
C LYS A 80 2.70 -1.96 12.04
N ILE A 81 2.37 -3.25 12.16
CA ILE A 81 3.02 -4.33 11.39
C ILE A 81 2.67 -4.23 9.91
N THR A 82 1.40 -4.03 9.58
CA THR A 82 0.93 -3.94 8.18
C THR A 82 1.56 -2.79 7.44
N ILE A 83 1.54 -1.58 8.00
CA ILE A 83 2.14 -0.41 7.33
C ILE A 83 3.66 -0.55 7.20
N PHE A 84 4.33 -1.19 8.15
CA PHE A 84 5.76 -1.49 8.07
C PHE A 84 6.08 -2.43 6.90
N LEU A 85 5.33 -3.53 6.79
CA LEU A 85 5.51 -4.50 5.72
C LEU A 85 5.16 -3.90 4.35
N MET A 86 4.11 -3.07 4.26
CA MET A 86 3.77 -2.31 3.05
C MET A 86 4.94 -1.39 2.65
N SER A 87 5.50 -0.64 3.61
CA SER A 87 6.64 0.25 3.36
C SER A 87 7.83 -0.51 2.78
N ILE A 88 8.17 -1.67 3.38
CA ILE A 88 9.25 -2.53 2.92
C ILE A 88 8.97 -3.03 1.51
N SER A 89 7.77 -3.56 1.26
CA SER A 89 7.36 -4.08 -0.04
C SER A 89 7.40 -3.01 -1.14
N SER A 90 6.99 -1.78 -0.82
CA SER A 90 7.10 -0.62 -1.72
C SER A 90 8.55 -0.34 -2.10
N VAL A 91 9.45 -0.23 -1.12
CA VAL A 91 10.87 0.02 -1.35
C VAL A 91 11.51 -1.14 -2.11
N LEU A 92 11.23 -2.38 -1.72
CA LEU A 92 11.73 -3.56 -2.40
C LEU A 92 11.31 -3.56 -3.87
N THR A 93 10.05 -3.26 -4.17
CA THR A 93 9.56 -3.13 -5.56
C THR A 93 10.42 -2.13 -6.35
N GLY A 94 10.70 -0.95 -5.79
CA GLY A 94 11.53 0.06 -6.42
C GLY A 94 13.00 -0.34 -6.60
N LEU A 95 13.50 -1.27 -5.79
CA LEU A 95 14.89 -1.76 -5.83
C LEU A 95 15.04 -3.05 -6.66
N LEU A 96 13.95 -3.64 -7.16
CA LEU A 96 14.02 -4.91 -7.89
C LEU A 96 14.87 -4.81 -9.16
N PRO A 97 15.75 -5.78 -9.44
CA PRO A 97 16.41 -5.85 -10.74
C PRO A 97 15.41 -6.13 -11.87
N THR A 98 15.70 -5.65 -13.07
CA THR A 98 14.86 -5.86 -14.26
C THR A 98 15.15 -7.21 -14.91
N PHE A 99 14.29 -7.64 -15.84
CA PHE A 99 14.47 -8.90 -16.56
C PHE A 99 15.81 -8.95 -17.31
N SER A 100 16.27 -7.82 -17.87
CA SER A 100 17.58 -7.73 -18.52
C SER A 100 18.77 -7.99 -17.58
N GLN A 101 18.60 -7.83 -16.26
CA GLN A 101 19.67 -8.00 -15.28
C GLN A 101 19.71 -9.41 -14.69
N VAL A 102 18.54 -10.01 -14.41
CA VAL A 102 18.46 -11.30 -13.69
C VAL A 102 17.49 -12.31 -14.31
N GLY A 103 16.96 -12.03 -15.50
CA GLY A 103 16.02 -12.90 -16.20
C GLY A 103 14.71 -13.12 -15.45
N VAL A 104 14.24 -14.37 -15.44
CA VAL A 104 12.96 -14.81 -14.85
C VAL A 104 12.87 -14.53 -13.35
N LEU A 105 13.98 -14.33 -12.66
CA LEU A 105 13.96 -13.97 -11.24
C LEU A 105 13.27 -12.60 -11.00
N ALA A 106 13.39 -11.65 -11.94
CA ALA A 106 12.78 -10.32 -11.82
C ALA A 106 11.25 -10.38 -11.63
N PRO A 107 10.47 -11.04 -12.53
CA PRO A 107 9.03 -11.16 -12.34
C PRO A 107 8.64 -12.00 -11.11
N ILE A 108 9.42 -13.02 -10.74
CA ILE A 108 9.15 -13.80 -9.51
C ILE A 108 9.24 -12.90 -8.27
N LEU A 109 10.30 -12.09 -8.16
CA LEU A 109 10.46 -11.15 -7.05
C LEU A 109 9.38 -10.07 -7.05
N LEU A 110 8.98 -9.59 -8.24
CA LEU A 110 7.88 -8.65 -8.37
C LEU A 110 6.56 -9.24 -7.88
N ILE A 111 6.25 -10.47 -8.28
CA ILE A 111 5.06 -11.20 -7.79
C ILE A 111 5.13 -11.33 -6.27
N PHE A 112 6.26 -11.75 -5.71
CA PHE A 112 6.42 -11.87 -4.27
C PHE A 112 6.12 -10.54 -3.55
N CYS A 113 6.69 -9.43 -4.01
CA CYS A 113 6.40 -8.10 -3.44
C CYS A 113 4.91 -7.77 -3.56
N ARG A 114 4.27 -8.09 -4.69
CA ARG A 114 2.84 -7.80 -4.91
C ARG A 114 1.92 -8.63 -4.03
N LEU A 115 2.25 -9.90 -3.80
CA LEU A 115 1.51 -10.76 -2.87
C LEU A 115 1.68 -10.29 -1.44
N LEU A 116 2.91 -9.91 -1.03
CA LEU A 116 3.18 -9.34 0.29
C LEU A 116 2.40 -8.04 0.50
N GLN A 117 2.40 -7.15 -0.49
CA GLN A 117 1.62 -5.91 -0.47
C GLN A 117 0.12 -6.19 -0.32
N GLY A 118 -0.42 -7.06 -1.17
CA GLY A 118 -1.83 -7.44 -1.17
C GLY A 118 -2.27 -8.07 0.15
N PHE A 119 -1.43 -8.92 0.73
CA PHE A 119 -1.64 -9.50 2.05
C PHE A 119 -1.77 -8.41 3.12
N CYS A 120 -0.83 -7.47 3.19
CA CYS A 120 -0.83 -6.41 4.20
C CYS A 120 -2.06 -5.50 4.08
N ILE A 121 -2.42 -5.15 2.85
CA ILE A 121 -3.59 -4.33 2.54
C ILE A 121 -4.89 -4.99 3.03
N GLY A 122 -4.99 -6.32 2.98
CA GLY A 122 -6.18 -7.05 3.40
C GLY A 122 -6.65 -6.74 4.83
N GLY A 123 -5.72 -6.51 5.75
CA GLY A 123 -6.03 -6.13 7.14
C GLY A 123 -6.09 -4.62 7.39
N GLU A 124 -5.54 -3.82 6.48
CA GLU A 124 -5.24 -2.41 6.70
C GLU A 124 -6.48 -1.52 6.66
N PHE A 125 -7.27 -1.60 5.58
CA PHE A 125 -8.48 -0.79 5.40
C PHE A 125 -9.52 -1.08 6.48
N ALA A 126 -9.88 -2.37 6.62
CA ALA A 126 -10.85 -2.81 7.61
C ALA A 126 -10.35 -2.52 9.04
N GLY A 127 -9.10 -2.88 9.36
CA GLY A 127 -8.52 -2.64 10.68
C GLY A 127 -8.51 -1.15 11.07
N SER A 128 -8.16 -0.28 10.13
CA SER A 128 -8.17 1.18 10.32
C SER A 128 -9.59 1.70 10.58
N MET A 129 -10.57 1.22 9.80
CA MET A 129 -11.97 1.62 9.97
C MET A 129 -12.51 1.19 11.34
N ILE A 130 -12.25 -0.05 11.77
CA ILE A 130 -12.76 -0.50 13.06
C ILE A 130 -12.02 0.18 14.22
N TYR A 131 -10.70 0.37 14.13
CA TYR A 131 -9.92 1.12 15.12
C TYR A 131 -10.45 2.55 15.32
N LEU A 132 -10.71 3.27 14.21
CA LEU A 132 -11.30 4.61 14.26
C LEU A 132 -12.72 4.59 14.83
N SER A 133 -13.51 3.58 14.46
CA SER A 133 -14.88 3.45 14.96
C SER A 133 -14.91 3.20 16.47
N GLU A 134 -13.94 2.46 17.04
CA GLU A 134 -13.81 2.20 18.47
C GLU A 134 -13.20 3.38 19.22
N SER A 135 -12.26 4.08 18.59
CA SER A 135 -11.63 5.27 19.17
C SER A 135 -12.55 6.51 19.15
N ALA A 136 -13.69 6.43 18.46
CA ALA A 136 -14.65 7.51 18.34
C ALA A 136 -15.80 7.37 19.36
N HIS A 137 -16.06 8.44 20.13
CA HIS A 137 -17.16 8.48 21.09
C HIS A 137 -18.44 9.09 20.47
N GLY A 138 -19.61 8.56 20.85
CA GLY A 138 -20.92 9.18 20.59
C GLY A 138 -21.37 9.20 19.12
N LYS A 139 -21.99 10.30 18.69
CA LYS A 139 -22.70 10.42 17.39
C LYS A 139 -21.78 10.58 16.17
N HIS A 140 -20.47 10.75 16.34
CA HIS A 140 -19.53 11.06 15.25
C HIS A 140 -18.77 9.85 14.67
N ARG A 141 -19.11 8.63 15.10
CA ARG A 141 -18.39 7.39 14.70
C ARG A 141 -18.36 7.18 13.18
N ALA A 142 -19.49 7.39 12.50
CA ALA A 142 -19.59 7.25 11.05
C ALA A 142 -18.73 8.29 10.30
N PHE A 143 -18.74 9.54 10.77
CA PHE A 143 -17.94 10.61 10.18
C PHE A 143 -16.44 10.38 10.36
N ILE A 144 -16.00 9.94 11.54
CA ILE A 144 -14.59 9.64 11.79
C ILE A 144 -14.14 8.42 10.99
N SER A 145 -14.96 7.39 10.90
CA SER A 145 -14.63 6.16 10.16
C SER A 145 -14.56 6.41 8.65
N SER A 146 -15.38 7.32 8.10
CA SER A 146 -15.35 7.69 6.67
C SER A 146 -14.09 8.45 6.26
N MET A 147 -13.31 8.97 7.22
CA MET A 147 -12.01 9.58 6.93
C MET A 147 -11.02 8.57 6.32
N THR A 148 -11.17 7.29 6.63
CA THR A 148 -10.42 6.18 6.02
C THR A 148 -10.55 6.20 4.49
N ASN A 149 -11.78 6.35 3.97
CA ASN A 149 -12.07 6.41 2.53
C ASN A 149 -11.53 7.68 1.86
N ASN A 150 -11.47 8.79 2.61
CA ASN A 150 -10.81 10.01 2.10
C ASN A 150 -9.31 9.79 1.90
N GLY A 151 -8.67 9.00 2.77
CA GLY A 151 -7.28 8.56 2.57
C GLY A 151 -7.08 7.82 1.26
N SER A 152 -8.02 6.96 0.87
CA SER A 152 -7.98 6.24 -0.41
C SER A 152 -7.97 7.19 -1.60
N ASN A 153 -8.90 8.14 -1.65
CA ASN A 153 -8.96 9.15 -2.72
C ASN A 153 -7.70 10.02 -2.77
N LEU A 154 -7.17 10.42 -1.62
CA LEU A 154 -5.92 11.17 -1.54
C LEU A 154 -4.72 10.35 -2.03
N GLY A 155 -4.64 9.06 -1.69
CA GLY A 155 -3.61 8.16 -2.20
C GLY A 155 -3.59 8.07 -3.72
N VAL A 156 -4.77 7.88 -4.33
CA VAL A 156 -4.92 7.89 -5.80
C VAL A 156 -4.45 9.23 -6.38
N LEU A 157 -4.91 10.35 -5.81
CA LEU A 157 -4.54 11.69 -6.29
C LEU A 157 -3.03 11.93 -6.21
N ILE A 158 -2.40 11.58 -5.09
CA ILE A 158 -0.95 11.72 -4.89
C ILE A 158 -0.19 10.87 -5.91
N ALA A 159 -0.65 9.65 -6.21
CA ALA A 159 -0.02 8.81 -7.23
C ALA A 159 -0.11 9.43 -8.63
N ILE A 160 -1.29 9.93 -9.01
CA ILE A 160 -1.50 10.61 -10.30
C ILE A 160 -0.57 11.81 -10.42
N VAL A 161 -0.56 12.68 -9.41
CA VAL A 161 0.27 13.89 -9.40
C VAL A 161 1.76 13.53 -9.44
N ALA A 162 2.20 12.53 -8.68
CA ALA A 162 3.58 12.08 -8.67
C ALA A 162 4.01 11.51 -10.03
N CYS A 163 3.18 10.67 -10.66
CA CYS A 163 3.45 10.13 -12.00
C CYS A 163 3.47 11.25 -13.06
N ALA A 164 2.51 12.17 -13.02
CA ALA A 164 2.43 13.28 -13.96
C ALA A 164 3.63 14.22 -13.81
N TYR A 165 4.01 14.56 -12.58
CA TYR A 165 5.17 15.40 -12.26
C TYR A 165 6.48 14.74 -12.71
N MET A 166 6.69 13.46 -12.41
CA MET A 166 7.89 12.75 -12.85
C MET A 166 7.97 12.68 -14.38
N THR A 167 6.83 12.46 -15.05
CA THR A 167 6.77 12.40 -16.51
C THR A 167 7.02 13.76 -17.15
N SER A 168 6.53 14.86 -16.55
CA SER A 168 6.75 16.21 -17.10
C SER A 168 8.18 16.72 -16.90
N VAL A 169 8.84 16.35 -15.79
CA VAL A 169 10.19 16.80 -15.48
C VAL A 169 11.26 15.95 -16.20
N LEU A 170 11.12 14.62 -16.20
CA LEU A 170 12.15 13.72 -16.72
C LEU A 170 11.89 13.24 -18.16
N GLY A 171 10.63 13.27 -18.59
CA GLY A 171 10.20 12.67 -19.85
C GLY A 171 9.98 11.13 -19.75
N PRO A 172 9.24 10.53 -20.71
CA PRO A 172 8.84 9.12 -20.64
C PRO A 172 10.01 8.12 -20.63
N GLU A 173 11.09 8.44 -21.33
CA GLU A 173 12.27 7.57 -21.44
C GLU A 173 12.99 7.45 -20.08
N GLN A 174 13.24 8.57 -19.41
CA GLN A 174 13.90 8.57 -18.11
C GLN A 174 13.01 7.96 -17.01
N VAL A 175 11.69 8.15 -17.09
CA VAL A 175 10.75 7.47 -16.19
C VAL A 175 10.85 5.96 -16.34
N THR A 176 10.98 5.47 -17.58
CA THR A 176 11.17 4.04 -17.87
C THR A 176 12.53 3.52 -17.39
N GLN A 177 13.58 4.32 -17.49
CA GLN A 177 14.93 3.91 -17.06
C GLN A 177 15.06 3.82 -15.54
N TRP A 178 14.64 4.85 -14.81
CA TRP A 178 14.84 4.90 -13.35
C TRP A 178 13.71 5.59 -12.58
N GLY A 179 12.93 6.48 -13.20
CA GLY A 179 11.92 7.26 -12.48
C GLY A 179 10.82 6.40 -11.82
N TRP A 180 10.47 5.26 -12.42
CA TRP A 180 9.55 4.28 -11.82
C TRP A 180 10.05 3.77 -10.46
N ARG A 181 11.38 3.60 -10.30
CA ARG A 181 12.00 3.16 -9.03
C ARG A 181 11.79 4.20 -7.95
N ALA A 182 12.08 5.46 -8.27
CA ALA A 182 11.93 6.57 -7.33
C ALA A 182 10.49 6.71 -6.83
N LEU A 183 9.51 6.51 -7.71
CA LEU A 183 8.09 6.52 -7.36
C LEU A 183 7.70 5.39 -6.37
N PHE A 184 8.17 4.15 -6.59
CA PHE A 184 7.95 3.08 -5.60
C PHE A 184 8.71 3.31 -4.29
N VAL A 185 9.93 3.85 -4.34
CA VAL A 185 10.68 4.20 -3.13
C VAL A 185 9.99 5.32 -2.34
N SER A 186 9.34 6.29 -3.01
CA SER A 186 8.56 7.32 -2.30
C SER A 186 7.35 6.77 -1.55
N GLY A 187 6.80 5.62 -1.95
CA GLY A 187 5.81 4.90 -1.13
C GLY A 187 6.40 4.48 0.22
N GLY A 188 7.66 4.03 0.25
CA GLY A 188 8.39 3.78 1.50
C GLY A 188 8.49 5.01 2.41
N ILE A 189 8.70 6.19 1.83
CA ILE A 189 8.73 7.46 2.58
C ILE A 189 7.37 7.75 3.21
N LEU A 190 6.28 7.60 2.44
CA LEU A 190 4.91 7.75 2.95
C LEU A 190 4.64 6.75 4.08
N GLY A 191 5.14 5.53 3.96
CA GLY A 191 5.06 4.50 4.97
C GLY A 191 5.83 4.80 6.26
N ILE A 192 7.04 5.37 6.16
CA ILE A 192 7.81 5.86 7.31
C ILE A 192 7.05 6.97 8.05
N ILE A 193 6.47 7.91 7.31
CA ILE A 193 5.61 8.97 7.89
C ILE A 193 4.42 8.34 8.61
N GLY A 194 3.78 7.35 7.99
CA GLY A 194 2.70 6.57 8.58
C GLY A 194 3.14 5.88 9.88
N LEU A 195 4.28 5.20 9.89
CA LEU A 195 4.85 4.54 11.08
C LEU A 195 5.12 5.54 12.22
N TRP A 196 5.67 6.71 11.89
CA TRP A 196 5.91 7.76 12.86
C TRP A 196 4.61 8.27 13.49
N LEU A 197 3.56 8.42 12.69
CA LEU A 197 2.22 8.77 13.19
C LEU A 197 1.60 7.65 14.03
N ARG A 198 1.88 6.37 13.70
CA ARG A 198 1.38 5.19 14.42
C ARG A 198 2.13 4.84 15.70
N ARG A 199 3.31 5.44 15.94
CA ARG A 199 4.14 5.15 17.12
C ARG A 199 3.37 5.30 18.44
N ASP A 200 2.51 6.33 18.52
CA ASP A 200 1.77 6.69 19.73
C ASP A 200 0.30 6.23 19.68
N LEU A 201 -0.04 5.28 18.79
CA LEU A 201 -1.35 4.63 18.80
C LEU A 201 -1.42 3.67 19.99
N ASN A 202 -2.30 4.02 20.93
CA ASN A 202 -2.72 3.15 22.01
C ASN A 202 -3.80 2.19 21.51
N GLU A 203 -3.91 1.03 22.15
CA GLU A 203 -5.04 0.13 21.91
C GLU A 203 -6.37 0.81 22.28
N SER A 204 -7.46 0.42 21.63
CA SER A 204 -8.77 1.02 21.88
C SER A 204 -9.26 0.66 23.29
N GLU A 205 -9.97 1.58 23.95
CA GLU A 205 -10.58 1.31 25.27
C GLU A 205 -11.52 0.10 25.23
N THR A 206 -12.22 -0.09 24.10
CA THR A 206 -13.08 -1.26 23.87
C THR A 206 -12.27 -2.56 23.83
N PHE A 207 -11.10 -2.57 23.19
CA PHE A 207 -10.22 -3.75 23.19
C PHE A 207 -9.71 -4.07 24.60
N ILE A 208 -9.29 -3.04 25.34
CA ILE A 208 -8.81 -3.19 26.73
C ILE A 208 -9.92 -3.71 27.66
N GLN A 209 -11.17 -3.33 27.44
CA GLN A 209 -12.32 -3.77 28.25
C GLN A 209 -12.79 -5.20 27.93
N LEU A 210 -12.44 -5.76 26.76
CA LEU A 210 -12.82 -7.10 26.32
C LEU A 210 -11.76 -8.18 26.65
N GLN A 211 -10.56 -7.79 27.09
CA GLN A 211 -9.54 -8.68 27.66
C GLN A 211 -9.76 -8.93 29.15
#